data_AF-A0A3B3ZAW1-F1
#
_entry.id   AF-A0A3B3ZAW1-F1
#
_cell.length_a   1.000
_cell.length_b   1.000
_cell.length_c   1.000
_cell.angle_alpha   90.00
_cell.angle_beta   90.00
_cell.angle_gamma   90.00
#
_symmetry.space_group_name_H-M   'P 1'
#
loop_
_entity.id
_entity.type
_entity.pdbx_description
1 polymer ?
#
loop_
_entity_poly.entity_id
_entity_poly.type
_entity_poly.pdbx_seq_one_letter_code
_entity_poly.pdbx_strand_id
1 'polypeptide(L)'
;DARNKYDEPIISHSGPSGGHSRSHCSHRGGTFRSHLPPSLTSRAWRTEEDPDVAPPKLKFIPRRTPGIQAPLNIGTHTPLDIFSCFFDAEVLSLLCSSTNKRAFRHLERGTKYQWMDITPEELKKFIGLLLYMGVMNLPKMTDYWRKQTIFEVPFPATVMPRDRFKSILSFFCISDSAEDVHNDLARGTEDYDLLHHVQPLFDMLRTRCMAVYHPRQHISVHERMVATKARLSLKQYMRDRAIKWGLKFFVLADNNGYTVDYQLYTGKSKSQGSVNGLSFDVVSSLVNKDYLGSGYIVYCDKFYTSPQLFRHLGQQGFGACGTYRQGRIGVPTSPENALTKRSPRGSIRWLRDGDLLFVKWMDTKEVSMCTNVHSVFTGETVLRWTKKADGTCEQVPIPRPTAVGEYNRYMGGVDTSDQLLKTNTAHRKMRRWYITVFQHMLDIAVTNSFIISKELSTIRGERPPTRQDFQEKLTSQLLGVALKTQPKGPASNHLPVPTSYGQSKSQRASLGRRQCVLCRRCTPWQCEECDMGLCMQLDRNCFRMYHTTNFVN
;
A
#
# COMPACT_ATOMS: atom_id res chain seq x y z
N ASP A 1 8.51 -22.90 -9.63
CA ASP A 1 9.57 -22.88 -8.60
C ASP A 1 9.82 -21.49 -8.02
N ALA A 2 8.95 -21.04 -7.11
CA ALA A 2 9.16 -19.82 -6.34
C ALA A 2 8.91 -20.12 -4.86
N ARG A 3 9.97 -20.51 -4.14
CA ARG A 3 10.00 -20.62 -2.68
C ARG A 3 11.08 -19.67 -2.15
N ASN A 4 10.72 -18.90 -1.12
CA ASN A 4 11.55 -18.21 -0.15
C ASN A 4 12.64 -17.24 -0.66
N LYS A 5 12.27 -15.96 -0.79
CA LYS A 5 13.18 -14.79 -0.72
C LYS A 5 12.69 -13.78 0.32
N TYR A 6 12.58 -14.21 1.57
CA TYR A 6 12.35 -13.33 2.72
C TYR A 6 13.33 -13.70 3.83
N ASP A 7 14.63 -13.48 3.59
CA ASP A 7 15.66 -13.61 4.63
C ASP A 7 16.95 -12.87 4.24
N GLU A 8 16.84 -11.62 3.78
CA GLU A 8 18.00 -10.71 3.70
C GLU A 8 17.82 -9.53 4.67
N PRO A 9 18.78 -9.29 5.59
CA PRO A 9 18.74 -8.14 6.47
C PRO A 9 19.08 -6.85 5.72
N ILE A 10 18.32 -5.79 6.03
CA ILE A 10 18.56 -4.42 5.56
C ILE A 10 19.94 -3.95 6.03
N ILE A 11 20.85 -3.73 5.08
CA ILE A 11 22.22 -3.28 5.34
C ILE A 11 22.21 -1.80 5.74
N SER A 12 22.49 -1.51 7.01
CA SER A 12 22.80 -0.16 7.50
C SER A 12 24.24 0.21 7.12
N HIS A 13 24.42 1.15 6.18
CA HIS A 13 25.72 1.74 5.88
C HIS A 13 25.95 3.01 6.73
N SER A 14 26.92 2.96 7.63
CA SER A 14 27.55 4.14 8.25
C SER A 14 28.76 4.54 7.40
N GLY A 15 28.69 5.68 6.72
CA GLY A 15 29.84 6.32 6.06
C GLY A 15 30.51 7.36 6.97
N PRO A 16 31.82 7.64 6.81
CA PRO A 16 32.59 8.48 7.71
C PRO A 16 32.33 9.98 7.46
N SER A 17 32.30 10.75 8.53
CA SER A 17 32.21 12.22 8.55
C SER A 17 33.56 12.85 8.18
N GLY A 18 33.60 13.58 7.06
CA GLY A 18 34.70 14.46 6.69
C GLY A 18 34.70 15.74 7.53
N GLY A 19 35.89 16.16 7.96
CA GLY A 19 36.08 17.33 8.81
C GLY A 19 36.09 18.64 8.04
N HIS A 20 35.53 19.69 8.66
CA HIS A 20 35.89 21.07 8.41
C HIS A 20 35.83 21.90 9.71
N SER A 21 37.01 22.43 10.04
CA SER A 21 37.34 23.78 10.52
C SER A 21 36.38 24.48 11.50
N ARG A 22 36.88 24.62 12.73
CA ARG A 22 36.31 25.41 13.84
C ARG A 22 36.41 26.92 13.57
N SER A 23 35.35 27.66 13.88
CA SER A 23 35.44 29.06 14.30
C SER A 23 34.87 29.18 15.72
N HIS A 24 35.66 29.78 16.61
CA HIS A 24 35.34 29.99 18.01
C HIS A 24 34.39 31.18 18.18
N CYS A 25 33.31 30.99 18.93
CA CYS A 25 32.63 32.08 19.64
C CYS A 25 32.30 31.60 21.06
N SER A 26 32.86 32.28 22.06
CA SER A 26 32.71 32.00 23.48
C SER A 26 31.45 32.69 24.01
N HIS A 27 30.52 31.90 24.58
CA HIS A 27 29.49 32.42 25.47
C HIS A 27 29.54 31.68 26.80
N ARG A 28 29.86 32.45 27.85
CA ARG A 28 29.73 32.06 29.25
C ARG A 28 28.25 31.90 29.56
N GLY A 29 27.85 30.74 30.08
CA GLY A 29 26.52 30.47 30.59
C GLY A 29 26.63 29.63 31.85
N GLY A 30 26.13 30.16 32.97
CA GLY A 30 26.26 29.61 34.32
C GLY A 30 25.62 28.25 34.51
N THR A 31 26.24 27.47 35.40
CA THR A 31 25.79 26.14 35.84
C THR A 31 24.58 26.24 36.77
N PHE A 32 23.40 25.84 36.30
CA PHE A 32 22.32 25.36 37.17
C PHE A 32 22.37 23.83 37.17
N ARG A 33 22.84 23.26 38.28
CA ARG A 33 22.75 21.83 38.58
C ARG A 33 21.32 21.53 39.05
N SER A 34 20.50 20.96 38.19
CA SER A 34 19.30 20.24 38.62
C SER A 34 19.68 18.79 38.92
N HIS A 35 19.31 18.32 40.11
CA HIS A 35 19.53 16.95 40.56
C HIS A 35 18.63 16.01 39.74
N LEU A 36 19.20 15.36 38.71
CA LEU A 36 18.61 14.21 38.03
C LEU A 36 18.92 12.92 38.82
N PRO A 37 18.00 11.94 38.88
CA PRO A 37 18.29 10.61 39.42
C PRO A 37 19.41 9.93 38.60
N PRO A 38 20.13 8.93 39.14
CA PRO A 38 21.35 8.41 38.53
C PRO A 38 21.11 8.03 37.07
N SER A 39 21.79 8.74 36.18
CA SER A 39 21.64 8.59 34.75
C SER A 39 22.02 7.18 34.31
N LEU A 40 21.29 6.61 33.34
CA LEU A 40 21.61 5.33 32.67
C LEU A 40 23.02 5.27 32.04
N THR A 41 23.79 6.35 32.14
CA THR A 41 25.17 6.47 31.70
C THR A 41 26.16 5.66 32.56
N SER A 42 25.77 5.20 33.75
CA SER A 42 26.64 4.43 34.66
C SER A 42 26.22 2.98 34.91
N ARG A 43 25.27 2.43 34.15
CA ARG A 43 24.83 1.02 34.30
C ARG A 43 25.49 0.11 33.27
N ALA A 44 26.09 -1.00 33.72
CA ALA A 44 26.60 -2.05 32.85
C ALA A 44 25.48 -2.69 32.02
N TRP A 45 25.73 -2.93 30.73
CA TRP A 45 24.82 -3.71 29.90
C TRP A 45 24.74 -5.16 30.41
N ARG A 46 23.54 -5.71 30.44
CA ARG A 46 23.26 -7.11 30.78
C ARG A 46 23.34 -8.02 29.56
N THR A 47 23.41 -9.31 29.78
CA THR A 47 23.46 -10.39 28.79
C THR A 47 22.17 -11.20 28.80
N GLU A 48 22.02 -12.12 27.85
CA GLU A 48 20.92 -13.08 27.79
C GLU A 48 20.81 -14.03 29.01
N GLU A 49 21.88 -14.15 29.80
CA GLU A 49 21.92 -14.96 31.03
C GLU A 49 21.30 -14.23 32.23
N ASP A 50 21.26 -12.90 32.18
CA ASP A 50 20.72 -12.08 33.26
C ASP A 50 19.19 -12.12 33.29
N PRO A 51 18.57 -12.23 34.48
CA PRO A 51 17.12 -12.30 34.59
C PRO A 51 16.46 -11.01 34.14
N ASP A 52 15.34 -11.19 33.45
CA ASP A 52 14.55 -10.13 32.87
C ASP A 52 13.16 -10.05 33.52
N VAL A 53 12.76 -8.85 33.96
CA VAL A 53 11.39 -8.59 34.45
C VAL A 53 10.66 -7.79 33.38
N ALA A 54 9.88 -8.51 32.56
CA ALA A 54 9.10 -7.91 31.49
C ALA A 54 7.92 -7.09 32.03
N PRO A 55 7.50 -6.03 31.32
CA PRO A 55 6.29 -5.29 31.70
C PRO A 55 5.05 -6.19 31.60
N PRO A 56 3.97 -5.87 32.33
CA PRO A 56 2.71 -6.60 32.23
C PRO A 56 2.23 -6.71 30.79
N LYS A 57 1.62 -7.85 30.44
CA LYS A 57 1.04 -8.05 29.11
C LYS A 57 -0.02 -6.99 28.83
N LEU A 58 0.15 -6.29 27.72
CA LEU A 58 -0.78 -5.26 27.30
C LEU A 58 -2.09 -5.90 26.80
N LYS A 59 -3.21 -5.57 27.44
CA LYS A 59 -4.53 -6.06 27.04
C LYS A 59 -5.01 -5.32 25.79
N PHE A 60 -5.37 -6.06 24.74
CA PHE A 60 -5.90 -5.49 23.50
C PHE A 60 -7.37 -5.11 23.67
N ILE A 61 -7.65 -3.81 23.66
CA ILE A 61 -8.99 -3.23 23.86
C ILE A 61 -9.23 -2.20 22.73
N PRO A 62 -9.53 -2.67 21.51
CA PRO A 62 -9.81 -1.78 20.40
C PRO A 62 -11.18 -1.09 20.59
N ARG A 63 -11.33 0.15 20.08
CA ARG A 63 -12.59 0.91 20.16
C ARG A 63 -13.72 0.27 19.36
N ARG A 64 -13.36 -0.41 18.28
CA ARG A 64 -14.30 -1.16 17.42
C ARG A 64 -13.71 -2.54 17.15
N THR A 65 -14.54 -3.47 16.68
CA THR A 65 -14.06 -4.79 16.25
C THR A 65 -13.04 -4.61 15.12
N PRO A 66 -11.80 -5.13 15.23
CA PRO A 66 -10.81 -5.05 14.15
C PRO A 66 -11.30 -5.69 12.86
N GLY A 67 -10.87 -5.13 11.73
CA GLY A 67 -11.26 -5.53 10.38
C GLY A 67 -12.31 -4.59 9.78
N ILE A 68 -13.08 -5.16 8.86
CA ILE A 68 -14.07 -4.43 8.04
C ILE A 68 -15.21 -3.91 8.91
N GLN A 69 -15.60 -2.65 8.72
CA GLN A 69 -16.68 -1.99 9.45
C GLN A 69 -17.98 -1.96 8.65
N ALA A 70 -19.09 -1.68 9.34
CA ALA A 70 -20.38 -1.46 8.69
C ALA A 70 -20.32 -0.25 7.72
N PRO A 71 -21.04 -0.31 6.58
CA PRO A 71 -21.96 -1.37 6.17
C PRO A 71 -21.29 -2.57 5.46
N LEU A 72 -19.97 -2.51 5.21
CA LEU A 72 -19.27 -3.52 4.39
C LEU A 72 -19.08 -4.88 5.07
N ASN A 73 -19.31 -4.97 6.37
CA ASN A 73 -19.23 -6.21 7.13
C ASN A 73 -20.48 -7.09 6.98
N ILE A 74 -21.51 -6.65 6.25
CA ILE A 74 -22.78 -7.37 6.09
C ILE A 74 -23.11 -7.52 4.61
N GLY A 75 -23.29 -8.77 4.16
CA GLY A 75 -23.75 -9.08 2.81
C GLY A 75 -22.62 -9.18 1.77
N THR A 76 -23.00 -9.08 0.50
CA THR A 76 -22.07 -9.19 -0.63
C THR A 76 -21.93 -7.86 -1.32
N HIS A 77 -20.69 -7.40 -1.44
CA HIS A 77 -20.35 -6.13 -2.05
C HIS A 77 -19.51 -6.36 -3.29
N THR A 78 -19.86 -5.66 -4.36
CA THR A 78 -19.06 -5.58 -5.55
C THR A 78 -17.86 -4.64 -5.34
N PRO A 79 -16.83 -4.68 -6.20
CA PRO A 79 -15.72 -3.73 -6.13
C PRO A 79 -16.16 -2.26 -6.13
N LEU A 80 -17.19 -1.92 -6.92
CA LEU A 80 -17.77 -0.58 -6.93
C LEU A 80 -18.40 -0.22 -5.59
N ASP A 81 -19.17 -1.12 -4.97
CA ASP A 81 -19.82 -0.84 -3.67
C ASP A 81 -18.78 -0.51 -2.59
N ILE A 82 -17.67 -1.25 -2.55
CA ILE A 82 -16.56 -1.01 -1.63
C ILE A 82 -15.87 0.32 -1.95
N PHE A 83 -15.56 0.56 -3.23
CA PHE A 83 -14.91 1.80 -3.66
C PHE A 83 -15.77 3.04 -3.38
N SER A 84 -17.09 2.92 -3.49
CA SER A 84 -18.05 3.97 -3.20
C SER A 84 -18.11 4.35 -1.71
N CYS A 85 -17.55 3.56 -0.80
CA CYS A 85 -17.33 4.00 0.59
C CYS A 85 -16.20 5.04 0.73
N PHE A 86 -15.33 5.16 -0.27
CA PHE A 86 -14.25 6.16 -0.32
C PHE A 86 -14.62 7.31 -1.25
N PHE A 87 -15.11 7.01 -2.46
CA PHE A 87 -15.60 7.98 -3.43
C PHE A 87 -17.14 7.97 -3.44
N ASP A 88 -17.70 8.46 -2.34
CA ASP A 88 -19.15 8.59 -2.14
C ASP A 88 -19.74 9.77 -2.93
N ALA A 89 -21.06 9.98 -2.79
CA ALA A 89 -21.76 11.07 -3.46
C ALA A 89 -21.21 12.46 -3.07
N GLU A 90 -20.74 12.63 -1.84
CA GLU A 90 -20.19 13.89 -1.33
C GLU A 90 -18.85 14.20 -2.01
N VAL A 91 -17.95 13.22 -2.09
CA VAL A 91 -16.65 13.34 -2.77
C VAL A 91 -16.85 13.65 -4.25
N LEU A 92 -17.77 12.94 -4.92
CA LEU A 92 -18.04 13.16 -6.34
C LEU A 92 -18.65 14.55 -6.58
N SER A 93 -19.58 14.99 -5.72
CA SER A 93 -20.20 16.31 -5.80
C SER A 93 -19.17 17.43 -5.63
N LEU A 94 -18.29 17.31 -4.63
CA LEU A 94 -17.18 18.24 -4.41
C LEU A 94 -16.32 18.38 -5.67
N LEU A 95 -15.84 17.26 -6.21
CA LEU A 95 -14.95 17.28 -7.39
C LEU A 95 -15.65 17.84 -8.64
N CYS A 96 -16.92 17.51 -8.86
CA CYS A 96 -17.72 18.07 -9.95
C CYS A 96 -17.89 19.59 -9.79
N SER A 97 -18.35 20.04 -8.62
CA SER A 97 -18.61 21.45 -8.32
C SER A 97 -17.34 22.30 -8.46
N SER A 98 -16.24 21.89 -7.81
CA SER A 98 -14.95 22.58 -7.86
C SER A 98 -14.40 22.66 -9.29
N THR A 99 -14.53 21.58 -10.06
CA THR A 99 -14.04 21.53 -11.45
C THR A 99 -14.89 22.40 -12.38
N ASN A 100 -16.22 22.38 -12.25
CA ASN A 100 -17.13 23.20 -13.06
C ASN A 100 -16.92 24.70 -12.77
N LYS A 101 -16.88 25.10 -11.49
CA LYS A 101 -16.58 26.49 -11.08
C LYS A 101 -15.27 27.00 -11.69
N ARG A 102 -14.23 26.17 -11.64
CA ARG A 102 -12.94 26.52 -12.22
C ARG A 102 -13.00 26.68 -13.73
N ALA A 103 -13.72 25.81 -14.44
CA ALA A 103 -13.88 25.93 -15.87
C ALA A 103 -14.60 27.22 -16.27
N PHE A 104 -15.70 27.58 -15.59
CA PHE A 104 -16.44 28.82 -15.84
C PHE A 104 -15.56 30.07 -15.70
N ARG A 105 -14.76 30.16 -14.65
CA ARG A 105 -13.83 31.29 -14.49
C ARG A 105 -12.84 31.42 -15.65
N HIS A 106 -12.37 30.30 -16.19
CA HIS A 106 -11.47 30.34 -17.34
C HIS A 106 -12.19 30.82 -18.61
N LEU A 107 -13.49 30.51 -18.76
CA LEU A 107 -14.32 31.04 -19.85
C LEU A 107 -14.49 32.57 -19.72
N GLU A 108 -14.79 33.07 -18.52
CA GLU A 108 -14.89 34.51 -18.25
C GLU A 108 -13.60 35.27 -18.60
N ARG A 109 -12.44 34.62 -18.43
CA ARG A 109 -11.12 35.15 -18.79
C ARG A 109 -10.80 35.06 -20.30
N GLY A 110 -11.78 34.75 -21.14
CA GLY A 110 -11.66 34.77 -22.60
C GLY A 110 -11.22 33.44 -23.24
N THR A 111 -11.30 32.31 -22.51
CA THR A 111 -11.03 31.00 -23.11
C THR A 111 -12.17 30.62 -24.07
N LYS A 112 -11.85 30.38 -25.36
CA LYS A 112 -12.83 30.05 -26.42
C LYS A 112 -13.36 28.60 -26.38
N TYR A 113 -13.25 27.90 -25.25
CA TYR A 113 -13.65 26.50 -25.14
C TYR A 113 -15.13 26.38 -24.77
N GLN A 114 -15.87 25.40 -25.31
CA GLN A 114 -17.23 25.12 -24.85
C GLN A 114 -17.18 24.18 -23.65
N TRP A 115 -17.50 24.69 -22.46
CA TRP A 115 -17.61 23.87 -21.25
C TRP A 115 -19.04 23.36 -21.07
N MET A 116 -19.15 22.06 -20.85
CA MET A 116 -20.35 21.43 -20.34
C MET A 116 -20.06 20.94 -18.92
N ASP A 117 -20.99 21.15 -18.01
CA ASP A 117 -20.81 20.73 -16.62
C ASP A 117 -20.63 19.23 -16.51
N ILE A 118 -19.68 18.84 -15.66
CA ILE A 118 -19.41 17.44 -15.34
C ILE A 118 -20.44 16.99 -14.32
N THR A 119 -21.08 15.85 -14.59
CA THR A 119 -21.97 15.18 -13.64
C THR A 119 -21.21 14.09 -12.85
N PRO A 120 -21.71 13.65 -11.68
CA PRO A 120 -21.09 12.55 -10.94
C PRO A 120 -20.90 11.27 -11.78
N GLU A 121 -21.84 10.95 -12.66
CA GLU A 121 -21.75 9.78 -13.56
C GLU A 121 -20.67 9.96 -14.63
N GLU A 122 -20.51 11.16 -15.19
CA GLU A 122 -19.40 11.45 -16.10
C GLU A 122 -18.05 11.41 -15.38
N LEU A 123 -17.97 11.91 -14.13
CA LEU A 123 -16.76 11.86 -13.32
C LEU A 123 -16.36 10.42 -12.97
N LYS A 124 -17.33 9.54 -12.66
CA LYS A 124 -17.07 8.10 -12.48
C LYS A 124 -16.45 7.49 -13.74
N LYS A 125 -16.96 7.81 -14.93
CA LYS A 125 -16.36 7.37 -16.20
C LYS A 125 -14.94 7.91 -16.40
N PHE A 126 -14.70 9.18 -16.05
CA PHE A 126 -13.35 9.76 -16.07
C PHE A 126 -12.39 9.01 -15.15
N ILE A 127 -12.80 8.72 -13.91
CA ILE A 127 -12.02 7.92 -12.95
C ILE A 127 -11.80 6.50 -13.49
N GLY A 128 -12.84 5.86 -14.04
CA GLY A 128 -12.74 4.54 -14.67
C GLY A 128 -11.71 4.52 -15.80
N LEU A 129 -11.64 5.57 -16.62
CA LEU A 129 -10.61 5.69 -17.65
C LEU A 129 -9.20 5.87 -17.06
N LEU A 130 -9.05 6.57 -15.93
CA LEU A 130 -7.77 6.64 -15.22
C LEU A 130 -7.33 5.26 -14.70
N LEU A 131 -8.27 4.45 -14.18
CA LEU A 131 -7.98 3.09 -13.72
C LEU A 131 -7.66 2.14 -14.88
N TYR A 132 -8.40 2.25 -15.99
CA TYR A 132 -8.12 1.54 -17.24
C TYR A 132 -6.70 1.80 -17.72
N MET A 133 -6.30 3.08 -17.72
CA MET A 133 -4.97 3.55 -18.07
C MET A 133 -3.86 3.13 -17.09
N GLY A 134 -4.22 2.73 -15.87
CA GLY A 134 -3.31 2.16 -14.88
C GLY A 134 -3.04 0.68 -15.14
N VAL A 135 -4.03 -0.06 -15.67
CA VAL A 135 -3.87 -1.46 -16.10
C VAL A 135 -3.20 -1.54 -17.48
N MET A 136 -3.71 -0.78 -18.45
CA MET A 136 -3.17 -0.71 -19.80
C MET A 136 -2.37 0.57 -19.97
N ASN A 137 -1.03 0.48 -19.94
CA ASN A 137 -0.16 1.65 -19.99
C ASN A 137 0.42 1.91 -21.39
N LEU A 138 -0.14 2.90 -22.09
CA LEU A 138 0.39 3.46 -23.34
C LEU A 138 1.34 4.66 -23.10
N PRO A 139 2.34 4.88 -23.98
CA PRO A 139 3.36 5.92 -23.78
C PRO A 139 2.84 7.35 -23.67
N LYS A 140 1.82 7.73 -24.46
CA LYS A 140 1.20 9.06 -24.40
C LYS A 140 -0.29 8.95 -24.07
N MET A 141 -0.80 9.93 -23.34
CA MET A 141 -2.23 10.05 -23.03
C MET A 141 -3.11 10.07 -24.27
N THR A 142 -2.65 10.67 -25.38
CA THR A 142 -3.43 10.72 -26.62
C THR A 142 -3.49 9.38 -27.35
N ASP A 143 -2.64 8.41 -26.98
CA ASP A 143 -2.53 7.13 -27.68
C ASP A 143 -3.78 6.25 -27.52
N TYR A 144 -4.51 6.42 -26.41
CA TYR A 144 -5.79 5.75 -26.15
C TYR A 144 -6.91 6.14 -27.12
N TRP A 145 -6.71 7.19 -27.92
CA TRP A 145 -7.67 7.68 -28.92
C TRP A 145 -7.06 7.76 -30.32
N ARG A 146 -5.98 7.01 -30.59
CA ARG A 146 -5.48 6.83 -31.96
C ARG A 146 -6.55 6.13 -32.80
N LYS A 147 -6.68 6.56 -34.06
CA LYS A 147 -7.52 5.93 -35.07
C LYS A 147 -6.68 5.57 -36.27
N GLN A 148 -7.12 4.59 -37.07
CA GLN A 148 -6.50 4.24 -38.35
C GLN A 148 -5.02 3.81 -38.22
N THR A 149 -4.67 3.18 -37.11
CA THR A 149 -3.34 2.60 -36.89
C THR A 149 -3.47 1.23 -36.24
N ILE A 150 -2.46 0.37 -36.40
CA ILE A 150 -2.39 -0.92 -35.70
C ILE A 150 -2.32 -0.80 -34.16
N PHE A 151 -2.14 0.43 -33.65
CA PHE A 151 -2.10 0.74 -32.21
C PHE A 151 -3.43 1.35 -31.70
N GLU A 152 -4.50 1.25 -32.49
CA GLU A 152 -5.83 1.70 -32.10
C GLU A 152 -6.38 0.85 -30.94
N VAL A 153 -6.91 1.53 -29.92
CA VAL A 153 -7.59 0.90 -28.80
C VAL A 153 -9.06 1.30 -28.88
N PRO A 154 -9.98 0.34 -29.17
CA PRO A 154 -11.35 0.69 -29.53
C PRO A 154 -12.16 1.24 -28.35
N PHE A 155 -11.82 0.84 -27.13
CA PHE A 155 -12.69 1.03 -25.97
C PHE A 155 -12.74 2.47 -25.41
N PRO A 156 -11.64 3.18 -25.14
CA PRO A 156 -11.69 4.50 -24.48
C PRO A 156 -12.54 5.54 -25.21
N ALA A 157 -12.51 5.53 -26.55
CA ALA A 157 -13.27 6.46 -27.38
C ALA A 157 -14.80 6.23 -27.30
N THR A 158 -15.25 5.03 -26.94
CA THR A 158 -16.68 4.72 -26.74
C THR A 158 -17.23 5.30 -25.44
N VAL A 159 -16.38 5.50 -24.44
CA VAL A 159 -16.77 6.03 -23.12
C VAL A 159 -16.74 7.54 -23.11
N MET A 160 -15.63 8.14 -23.56
CA MET A 160 -15.41 9.58 -23.49
C MET A 160 -14.53 10.05 -24.65
N PRO A 161 -14.94 11.10 -25.40
CA PRO A 161 -14.09 11.69 -26.43
C PRO A 161 -12.77 12.22 -25.85
N ARG A 162 -11.69 12.10 -26.63
CA ARG A 162 -10.33 12.56 -26.26
C ARG A 162 -10.33 13.98 -25.69
N ASP A 163 -11.00 14.89 -26.38
CA ASP A 163 -10.94 16.32 -26.06
C ASP A 163 -11.78 16.65 -24.82
N ARG A 164 -12.84 15.87 -24.54
CA ARG A 164 -13.58 15.93 -23.27
C ARG A 164 -12.74 15.40 -22.10
N PHE A 165 -12.08 14.26 -22.26
CA PHE A 165 -11.17 13.75 -21.23
C PHE A 165 -10.05 14.75 -20.91
N LYS A 166 -9.43 15.32 -21.95
CA LYS A 166 -8.39 16.33 -21.79
C LYS A 166 -8.91 17.61 -21.15
N SER A 167 -10.13 18.06 -21.46
CA SER A 167 -10.69 19.27 -20.85
C SER A 167 -11.00 19.06 -19.38
N ILE A 168 -11.64 17.94 -19.01
CA ILE A 168 -11.85 17.55 -17.61
C ILE A 168 -10.52 17.53 -16.87
N LEU A 169 -9.51 16.83 -17.40
CA LEU A 169 -8.19 16.79 -16.79
C LEU A 169 -7.56 18.19 -16.68
N SER A 170 -7.78 19.07 -17.66
CA SER A 170 -7.21 20.43 -17.70
C SER A 170 -7.86 21.37 -16.69
N PHE A 171 -9.14 21.22 -16.40
CA PHE A 171 -9.86 22.04 -15.42
C PHE A 171 -10.02 21.38 -14.05
N PHE A 172 -9.63 20.11 -13.91
CA PHE A 172 -9.75 19.35 -12.66
C PHE A 172 -9.22 20.14 -11.45
N CYS A 173 -10.07 20.30 -10.45
CA CYS A 173 -9.79 20.98 -9.19
C CYS A 173 -10.40 20.21 -8.01
N ILE A 174 -9.84 20.42 -6.82
CA ILE A 174 -10.34 19.83 -5.57
C ILE A 174 -11.04 20.90 -4.74
N SER A 175 -10.40 22.06 -4.57
CA SER A 175 -10.88 23.22 -3.82
C SER A 175 -11.73 24.17 -4.65
N ASP A 176 -12.46 25.06 -3.96
CA ASP A 176 -13.15 26.16 -4.61
C ASP A 176 -12.14 27.17 -5.15
N SER A 177 -12.21 27.38 -6.46
CA SER A 177 -11.35 28.34 -7.13
C SER A 177 -11.41 29.74 -6.52
N ALA A 178 -12.54 30.21 -5.96
CA ALA A 178 -12.66 31.56 -5.37
C ALA A 178 -11.82 31.69 -4.11
N GLU A 179 -11.89 30.66 -3.27
CA GLU A 179 -11.07 30.56 -2.06
C GLU A 179 -9.59 30.38 -2.41
N ASP A 180 -9.28 29.63 -3.49
CA ASP A 180 -7.90 29.49 -3.97
C ASP A 180 -7.24 30.84 -4.25
N VAL A 181 -8.00 31.80 -4.81
CA VAL A 181 -7.49 33.16 -5.09
C VAL A 181 -7.18 33.89 -3.78
N HIS A 182 -8.08 33.80 -2.80
CA HIS A 182 -7.86 34.43 -1.49
C HIS A 182 -6.63 33.84 -0.79
N ASN A 183 -6.52 32.51 -0.78
CA ASN A 183 -5.36 31.83 -0.22
C ASN A 183 -4.07 32.16 -0.98
N ASP A 184 -4.09 32.20 -2.31
CA ASP A 184 -2.91 32.56 -3.10
C ASP A 184 -2.45 34.01 -2.86
N LEU A 185 -3.37 34.94 -2.56
CA LEU A 185 -3.04 36.31 -2.15
C LEU A 185 -2.38 36.37 -0.77
N ALA A 186 -2.73 35.47 0.14
CA ALA A 186 -2.09 35.34 1.45
C ALA A 186 -0.67 34.76 1.36
N ARG A 187 -0.21 34.31 0.19
CA ARG A 187 1.09 33.63 0.06
C ARG A 187 2.25 34.46 0.61
N GLY A 188 2.88 33.91 1.66
CA GLY A 188 4.00 34.54 2.35
C GLY A 188 3.67 35.03 3.76
N THR A 189 2.38 35.24 4.05
CA THR A 189 1.86 35.57 5.39
C THR A 189 1.65 34.31 6.24
N GLU A 190 1.21 34.49 7.49
CA GLU A 190 0.84 33.40 8.40
C GLU A 190 -0.51 32.77 8.04
N ASP A 191 -1.39 33.51 7.36
CA ASP A 191 -2.72 33.06 6.94
C ASP A 191 -2.70 32.15 5.70
N TYR A 192 -1.53 31.95 5.07
CA TYR A 192 -1.40 31.08 3.91
C TYR A 192 -1.50 29.61 4.29
N ASP A 193 -2.57 28.95 3.86
CA ASP A 193 -2.70 27.51 3.96
C ASP A 193 -2.07 26.82 2.74
N LEU A 194 -0.96 26.14 3.00
CA LEU A 194 -0.20 25.39 2.00
C LEU A 194 -0.98 24.19 1.45
N LEU A 195 -1.92 23.65 2.21
CA LEU A 195 -2.72 22.48 1.86
C LEU A 195 -4.11 22.83 1.30
N HIS A 196 -4.50 24.11 1.31
CA HIS A 196 -5.82 24.58 0.87
C HIS A 196 -6.34 23.91 -0.41
N HIS A 197 -5.49 23.82 -1.43
CA HIS A 197 -5.82 23.24 -2.75
C HIS A 197 -6.17 21.75 -2.74
N VAL A 198 -5.88 21.04 -1.65
CA VAL A 198 -6.11 19.59 -1.52
C VAL A 198 -6.89 19.22 -0.27
N GLN A 199 -6.95 20.11 0.72
CA GLN A 199 -7.51 19.87 2.05
C GLN A 199 -8.90 19.23 2.03
N PRO A 200 -9.87 19.71 1.21
CA PRO A 200 -11.23 19.15 1.22
C PRO A 200 -11.27 17.65 0.90
N LEU A 201 -10.65 17.22 -0.21
CA LEU A 201 -10.59 15.80 -0.56
C LEU A 201 -9.72 15.00 0.41
N PHE A 202 -8.62 15.61 0.88
CA PHE A 202 -7.66 14.96 1.77
C PHE A 202 -8.33 14.52 3.07
N ASP A 203 -9.09 15.42 3.70
CA ASP A 203 -9.79 15.15 4.97
C ASP A 203 -10.95 14.18 4.82
N MET A 204 -11.71 14.30 3.72
CA MET A 204 -12.78 13.36 3.40
C MET A 204 -12.24 11.94 3.27
N LEU A 205 -11.24 11.71 2.41
CA LEU A 205 -10.70 10.36 2.21
C LEU A 205 -9.99 9.81 3.44
N ARG A 206 -9.30 10.66 4.21
CA ARG A 206 -8.68 10.28 5.48
C ARG A 206 -9.74 9.76 6.44
N THR A 207 -10.83 10.50 6.58
CA THR A 207 -11.98 10.10 7.42
C THR A 207 -12.60 8.79 6.94
N ARG A 208 -12.77 8.59 5.62
CA ARG A 208 -13.30 7.34 5.08
C ARG A 208 -12.36 6.15 5.32
N CYS A 209 -11.05 6.33 5.17
CA CYS A 209 -10.06 5.29 5.48
C CYS A 209 -10.19 4.79 6.91
N MET A 210 -10.35 5.71 7.86
CA MET A 210 -10.55 5.41 9.27
C MET A 210 -11.94 4.82 9.56
N ALA A 211 -12.99 5.27 8.86
CA ALA A 211 -14.36 4.83 9.10
C ALA A 211 -14.61 3.39 8.65
N VAL A 212 -14.17 3.03 7.44
CA VAL A 212 -14.54 1.78 6.73
C VAL A 212 -13.81 0.55 7.27
N TYR A 213 -12.68 0.73 7.94
CA TYR A 213 -11.85 -0.35 8.45
C TYR A 213 -11.26 0.05 9.81
N HIS A 214 -11.11 -0.91 10.70
CA HIS A 214 -10.43 -0.73 11.97
C HIS A 214 -9.19 -1.63 12.02
N PRO A 215 -7.98 -1.11 12.30
CA PRO A 215 -6.77 -1.91 12.22
C PRO A 215 -6.72 -3.03 13.25
N ARG A 216 -5.93 -4.06 12.94
CA ARG A 216 -5.55 -5.11 13.88
C ARG A 216 -4.46 -4.62 14.85
N GLN A 217 -4.14 -5.44 15.84
CA GLN A 217 -3.29 -5.05 16.97
C GLN A 217 -1.91 -4.48 16.58
N HIS A 218 -1.30 -4.98 15.51
CA HIS A 218 0.03 -4.58 15.08
C HIS A 218 -0.05 -3.56 13.94
N ILE A 219 0.43 -2.35 14.19
CA ILE A 219 0.36 -1.22 13.26
C ILE A 219 1.75 -0.61 13.05
N SER A 220 2.00 -0.04 11.88
CA SER A 220 3.28 0.54 11.52
C SER A 220 3.16 2.01 11.11
N VAL A 221 4.12 2.82 11.55
CA VAL A 221 4.28 4.22 11.13
C VAL A 221 5.55 4.37 10.31
N HIS A 222 5.40 4.86 9.07
CA HIS A 222 6.53 5.13 8.19
C HIS A 222 6.21 6.24 7.18
N GLU A 223 7.14 6.48 6.26
CA GLU A 223 7.05 7.56 5.28
C GLU A 223 6.90 7.03 3.88
N ARG A 224 5.96 7.63 3.15
CA ARG A 224 5.67 7.34 1.75
C ARG A 224 6.12 8.50 0.88
N MET A 225 6.69 8.18 -0.28
CA MET A 225 7.15 9.16 -1.27
C MET A 225 6.31 9.08 -2.55
N VAL A 226 5.68 10.19 -2.93
CA VAL A 226 4.87 10.30 -4.15
C VAL A 226 5.57 11.19 -5.17
N ALA A 227 5.94 10.63 -6.32
CA ALA A 227 6.69 11.36 -7.34
C ALA A 227 5.86 12.50 -7.95
N THR A 228 6.47 13.68 -8.13
CA THR A 228 5.81 14.81 -8.81
C THR A 228 6.78 15.57 -9.72
N LYS A 229 6.25 16.10 -10.84
CA LYS A 229 6.96 17.05 -11.72
C LYS A 229 6.70 18.51 -11.32
N ALA A 230 5.83 18.75 -10.34
CA ALA A 230 5.57 20.09 -9.84
C ALA A 230 6.83 20.73 -9.21
N ARG A 231 6.97 22.04 -9.38
CA ARG A 231 8.00 22.86 -8.73
C ARG A 231 7.35 23.47 -7.49
N LEU A 232 7.66 22.92 -6.31
CA LEU A 232 7.06 23.31 -5.03
C LEU A 232 8.09 23.22 -3.92
N SER A 233 7.94 24.07 -2.90
CA SER A 233 8.70 24.01 -1.65
C SER A 233 8.46 22.72 -0.86
N LEU A 234 7.27 22.12 -0.98
CA LEU A 234 6.88 20.88 -0.32
C LEU A 234 7.72 19.65 -0.71
N LYS A 235 8.39 19.71 -1.86
CA LYS A 235 9.07 18.55 -2.44
C LYS A 235 10.29 18.16 -1.60
N GLN A 236 10.31 16.93 -1.13
CA GLN A 236 11.40 16.39 -0.31
C GLN A 236 12.31 15.47 -1.11
N TYR A 237 13.58 15.45 -0.69
CA TYR A 237 14.56 14.47 -1.12
C TYR A 237 14.77 13.40 -0.04
N MET A 238 14.64 12.12 -0.41
CA MET A 238 14.94 10.98 0.45
C MET A 238 15.89 10.03 -0.27
N ARG A 239 17.17 10.02 0.13
CA ARG A 239 18.25 9.25 -0.53
C ARG A 239 17.94 7.75 -0.62
N ASP A 240 17.39 7.20 0.46
CA ASP A 240 17.25 5.75 0.66
C ASP A 240 15.89 5.22 0.17
N ARG A 241 15.11 6.04 -0.55
CA ARG A 241 13.82 5.65 -1.14
C ARG A 241 13.95 5.45 -2.65
N ALA A 242 13.19 4.48 -3.17
CA ALA A 242 13.09 4.25 -4.62
C ALA A 242 12.64 5.51 -5.38
N ILE A 243 11.66 6.24 -4.82
CA ILE A 243 11.30 7.58 -5.27
C ILE A 243 12.08 8.59 -4.42
N LYS A 244 13.18 9.09 -4.98
CA LYS A 244 14.07 10.01 -4.27
C LYS A 244 13.50 11.41 -4.11
N TRP A 245 12.69 11.89 -5.06
CA TRP A 245 12.18 13.25 -5.11
C TRP A 245 10.67 13.25 -5.25
N GLY A 246 9.95 13.80 -4.28
CA GLY A 246 8.48 13.74 -4.27
C GLY A 246 7.83 14.45 -3.09
N LEU A 247 6.51 14.33 -3.00
CA LEU A 247 5.75 14.69 -1.82
C LEU A 247 5.94 13.59 -0.77
N LYS A 248 6.27 13.99 0.46
CA LYS A 248 6.48 13.09 1.59
C LYS A 248 5.19 13.01 2.41
N PHE A 249 4.69 11.80 2.62
CA PHE A 249 3.57 11.53 3.51
C PHE A 249 4.06 10.73 4.71
N PHE A 250 3.52 11.03 5.89
CA PHE A 250 3.58 10.14 7.04
C PHE A 250 2.34 9.25 7.01
N VAL A 251 2.50 7.96 7.20
CA VAL A 251 1.43 6.97 7.00
C VAL A 251 1.38 6.03 8.19
N LEU A 252 0.17 5.80 8.70
CA LEU A 252 -0.17 4.71 9.59
C LEU A 252 -0.83 3.59 8.78
N ALA A 253 -0.27 2.38 8.86
CA ALA A 253 -0.81 1.23 8.15
C ALA A 253 -0.96 0.00 9.06
N ASP A 254 -2.00 -0.78 8.80
CA ASP A 254 -2.12 -2.15 9.33
C ASP A 254 -1.12 -3.07 8.61
N ASN A 255 -0.77 -4.20 9.22
CA ASN A 255 0.17 -5.18 8.71
C ASN A 255 -0.25 -5.80 7.36
N ASN A 256 -1.55 -5.82 7.04
CA ASN A 256 -2.05 -6.26 5.73
C ASN A 256 -1.83 -5.22 4.60
N GLY A 257 -1.29 -4.05 4.92
CA GLY A 257 -1.06 -2.95 3.97
C GLY A 257 -2.19 -1.94 3.87
N TYR A 258 -3.26 -2.06 4.67
CA TYR A 258 -4.35 -1.08 4.67
C TYR A 258 -3.84 0.27 5.19
N THR A 259 -3.99 1.33 4.40
CA THR A 259 -3.65 2.69 4.84
C THR A 259 -4.77 3.18 5.76
N VAL A 260 -4.47 3.31 7.07
CA VAL A 260 -5.44 3.70 8.11
C VAL A 260 -5.56 5.22 8.18
N ASP A 261 -4.41 5.89 8.30
CA ASP A 261 -4.31 7.32 8.44
C ASP A 261 -3.03 7.83 7.76
N TYR A 262 -3.00 9.11 7.37
CA TYR A 262 -1.85 9.73 6.73
C TYR A 262 -1.86 11.27 6.89
N GLN A 263 -0.67 11.86 6.81
CA GLN A 263 -0.45 13.30 6.86
C GLN A 263 0.57 13.72 5.81
N LEU A 264 0.33 14.85 5.13
CA LEU A 264 1.27 15.41 4.17
C LEU A 264 2.30 16.27 4.90
N TYR A 265 3.59 16.00 4.66
CA TYR A 265 4.66 16.81 5.24
C TYR A 265 4.70 18.19 4.59
N THR A 266 4.47 19.23 5.40
CA THR A 266 4.39 20.64 4.95
C THR A 266 5.71 21.42 5.06
N GLY A 267 6.81 20.76 5.45
CA GLY A 267 8.08 21.42 5.69
C GLY A 267 8.30 21.73 7.17
N LYS A 268 9.21 22.67 7.47
CA LYS A 268 9.38 23.20 8.82
C LYS A 268 8.37 24.33 9.02
N SER A 269 7.58 24.28 10.09
CA SER A 269 6.75 25.42 10.49
C SER A 269 7.63 26.65 10.75
N LYS A 270 7.11 27.85 10.47
CA LYS A 270 7.74 29.12 10.85
C LYS A 270 7.56 29.45 12.34
N SER A 271 6.56 28.84 13.00
CA SER A 271 6.38 28.95 14.45
C SER A 271 7.45 28.14 15.21
N GLN A 272 7.71 28.50 16.48
CA GLN A 272 8.56 27.71 17.37
C GLN A 272 8.09 26.26 17.30
N GLY A 273 8.96 25.37 16.80
CA GLY A 273 8.61 23.96 16.63
C GLY A 273 8.15 23.35 17.95
N SER A 274 7.30 22.33 17.88
CA SER A 274 6.86 21.58 19.07
C SER A 274 8.03 21.27 19.98
N VAL A 275 7.81 21.42 21.28
CA VAL A 275 8.77 21.09 22.36
C VAL A 275 9.28 19.65 22.22
N ASN A 276 8.44 18.75 21.70
CA ASN A 276 8.77 17.32 21.56
C ASN A 276 9.41 16.96 20.22
N GLY A 277 9.32 17.86 19.24
CA GLY A 277 9.86 17.69 17.89
C GLY A 277 8.99 16.84 16.94
N LEU A 278 9.20 17.06 15.63
CA LEU A 278 8.39 16.54 14.54
C LEU A 278 8.11 15.03 14.62
N SER A 279 9.12 14.21 14.94
CA SER A 279 8.95 12.76 14.97
C SER A 279 7.99 12.30 16.06
N PHE A 280 7.97 13.01 17.20
CA PHE A 280 7.03 12.73 18.29
C PHE A 280 5.62 13.14 17.86
N ASP A 281 5.46 14.38 17.37
CA ASP A 281 4.14 14.93 17.05
C ASP A 281 3.41 14.11 15.98
N VAL A 282 4.15 13.68 14.94
CA VAL A 282 3.59 12.86 13.86
C VAL A 282 3.05 11.54 14.39
N VAL A 283 3.82 10.83 15.22
CA VAL A 283 3.38 9.52 15.75
C VAL A 283 2.23 9.72 16.72
N SER A 284 2.30 10.70 17.62
CA SER A 284 1.22 10.98 18.56
C SER A 284 -0.07 11.43 17.87
N SER A 285 0.04 12.12 16.73
CA SER A 285 -1.11 12.55 15.94
C SER A 285 -1.75 11.41 15.14
N LEU A 286 -0.94 10.52 14.53
CA LEU A 286 -1.43 9.36 13.79
C LEU A 286 -1.96 8.25 14.71
N VAL A 287 -1.29 8.00 15.85
CA VAL A 287 -1.67 6.97 16.83
C VAL A 287 -2.67 7.58 17.82
N ASN A 288 -3.88 7.79 17.33
CA ASN A 288 -4.95 8.41 18.11
C ASN A 288 -5.71 7.38 18.97
N LYS A 289 -5.64 7.53 20.30
CA LYS A 289 -6.34 6.68 21.29
C LYS A 289 -7.86 6.72 21.19
N ASP A 290 -8.44 7.86 20.86
CA ASP A 290 -9.90 7.99 20.75
C ASP A 290 -10.44 7.17 19.58
N TYR A 291 -9.64 7.09 18.51
CA TYR A 291 -9.95 6.25 17.36
C TYR A 291 -9.59 4.77 17.61
N LEU A 292 -8.37 4.47 18.06
CA LEU A 292 -7.84 3.10 18.16
C LEU A 292 -8.37 2.35 19.38
N GLY A 293 -8.36 2.99 20.56
CA GLY A 293 -8.46 2.32 21.86
C GLY A 293 -7.08 2.11 22.46
N SER A 294 -6.90 0.99 23.17
CA SER A 294 -5.62 0.64 23.79
C SER A 294 -5.18 -0.77 23.42
N GLY A 295 -3.92 -1.08 23.70
CA GLY A 295 -3.38 -2.41 23.49
C GLY A 295 -2.80 -2.70 22.11
N TYR A 296 -2.73 -1.69 21.24
CA TYR A 296 -2.01 -1.76 19.98
C TYR A 296 -0.50 -1.73 20.20
N ILE A 297 0.25 -2.36 19.29
CA ILE A 297 1.71 -2.29 19.24
C ILE A 297 2.12 -1.52 17.99
N VAL A 298 2.78 -0.39 18.21
CA VAL A 298 3.25 0.53 17.17
C VAL A 298 4.68 0.18 16.78
N TYR A 299 4.89 -0.14 15.51
CA TYR A 299 6.21 -0.37 14.95
C TYR A 299 6.65 0.86 14.14
N CYS A 300 7.85 1.37 14.42
CA CYS A 300 8.38 2.52 13.70
C CYS A 300 9.90 2.46 13.54
N ASP A 301 10.44 3.22 12.58
CA ASP A 301 11.86 3.21 12.29
C ASP A 301 12.68 4.10 13.26
N LYS A 302 13.98 4.18 12.98
CA LYS A 302 14.94 5.03 13.70
C LYS A 302 14.72 6.53 13.57
N PHE A 303 13.91 7.01 12.64
CA PHE A 303 13.52 8.42 12.60
C PHE A 303 12.59 8.71 13.77
N TYR A 304 11.62 7.82 14.06
CA TYR A 304 10.61 8.00 15.10
C TYR A 304 11.02 7.58 16.50
N THR A 305 11.74 6.46 16.63
CA THR A 305 11.95 5.77 17.91
C THR A 305 12.72 6.60 18.95
N SER A 306 12.05 7.11 19.97
CA SER A 306 12.68 7.83 21.09
C SER A 306 12.15 7.35 22.45
N PRO A 307 12.98 7.38 23.51
CA PRO A 307 12.53 7.05 24.86
C PRO A 307 11.34 7.89 25.32
N GLN A 308 11.36 9.19 25.02
CA GLN A 308 10.26 10.11 25.35
C GLN A 308 8.95 9.69 24.66
N LEU A 309 8.99 9.40 23.36
CA LEU A 309 7.82 8.96 22.60
C LEU A 309 7.28 7.64 23.14
N PHE A 310 8.14 6.67 23.44
CA PHE A 310 7.69 5.33 23.85
C PHE A 310 7.12 5.33 25.27
N ARG A 311 7.62 6.20 26.17
CA ARG A 311 6.95 6.43 27.46
C ARG A 311 5.59 7.09 27.29
N HIS A 312 5.49 8.10 26.42
CA HIS A 312 4.20 8.76 26.13
C HIS A 312 3.17 7.77 25.57
N LEU A 313 3.55 6.95 24.58
CA LEU A 313 2.69 5.89 24.04
C LEU A 313 2.29 4.88 25.12
N GLY A 314 3.22 4.48 25.99
CA GLY A 314 2.95 3.62 27.15
C GLY A 314 1.89 4.20 28.10
N GLN A 315 2.00 5.48 28.44
CA GLN A 315 1.01 6.20 29.26
C GLN A 315 -0.39 6.25 28.60
N GLN A 316 -0.43 6.26 27.27
CA GLN A 316 -1.68 6.20 26.51
C GLN A 316 -2.24 4.76 26.40
N GLY A 317 -1.50 3.74 26.83
CA GLY A 317 -1.90 2.33 26.76
C GLY A 317 -1.47 1.63 25.48
N PHE A 318 -0.43 2.12 24.81
CA PHE A 318 0.14 1.55 23.59
C PHE A 318 1.50 0.89 23.85
N GLY A 319 1.70 -0.25 23.22
CA GLY A 319 3.01 -0.84 23.02
C GLY A 319 3.73 -0.15 21.86
N ALA A 320 5.05 -0.12 21.90
CA ALA A 320 5.89 0.46 20.87
C ALA A 320 7.18 -0.35 20.72
N CYS A 321 7.65 -0.47 19.48
CA CYS A 321 8.88 -1.18 19.13
C CYS A 321 9.53 -0.54 17.91
N GLY A 322 10.84 -0.30 17.98
CA GLY A 322 11.53 0.29 16.84
C GLY A 322 13.04 0.24 16.96
N THR A 323 13.70 0.42 15.83
CA THR A 323 15.15 0.62 15.79
C THR A 323 15.48 2.02 16.30
N TYR A 324 16.56 2.23 17.05
CA TYR A 324 16.94 3.57 17.53
C TYR A 324 18.31 4.01 17.02
N ARG A 325 18.56 5.34 17.06
CA ARG A 325 19.87 5.92 16.75
C ARG A 325 20.66 6.10 18.04
N GLN A 326 21.91 5.63 18.05
CA GLN A 326 22.86 5.93 19.13
C GLN A 326 23.00 7.47 19.28
N GLY A 327 23.07 7.96 20.51
CA GLY A 327 23.18 9.39 20.82
C GLY A 327 21.86 10.18 20.80
N ARG A 328 20.71 9.52 20.52
CA ARG A 328 19.40 10.14 20.73
C ARG A 328 19.17 10.38 22.23
N ILE A 329 18.57 11.52 22.58
CA ILE A 329 18.34 11.92 23.98
C ILE A 329 17.57 10.83 24.73
N GLY A 330 18.07 10.47 25.91
CA GLY A 330 17.49 9.44 26.78
C GLY A 330 17.88 8.00 26.44
N VAL A 331 18.58 7.75 25.34
CA VAL A 331 19.10 6.42 25.00
C VAL A 331 20.36 6.14 25.84
N PRO A 332 20.51 4.94 26.43
CA PRO A 332 21.71 4.58 27.18
C PRO A 332 23.00 4.67 26.34
N THR A 333 24.02 5.30 26.91
CA THR A 333 25.35 5.45 26.32
C THR A 333 26.46 4.76 27.11
N SER A 334 26.10 3.94 28.11
CA SER A 334 27.07 3.22 28.92
C SER A 334 27.99 2.36 28.04
N PRO A 335 29.33 2.49 28.18
CA PRO A 335 30.29 1.67 27.46
C PRO A 335 30.53 0.31 28.12
N GLU A 336 30.15 0.15 29.38
CA GLU A 336 30.46 -1.04 30.17
C GLU A 336 29.65 -2.26 29.70
N ASN A 337 30.35 -3.33 29.30
CA ASN A 337 29.80 -4.53 28.65
C ASN A 337 28.98 -4.27 27.38
N ALA A 338 29.17 -3.13 26.72
CA ALA A 338 28.53 -2.85 25.43
C ALA A 338 29.07 -3.79 24.33
N LEU A 339 28.24 -4.08 23.32
CA LEU A 339 28.69 -4.80 22.13
C LEU A 339 29.80 -4.05 21.41
N THR A 340 30.74 -4.80 20.84
CA THR A 340 31.81 -4.28 19.99
C THR A 340 31.83 -5.01 18.66
N LYS A 341 32.52 -4.50 17.63
CA LYS A 341 32.66 -5.20 16.34
C LYS A 341 33.31 -6.59 16.44
N ARG A 342 33.92 -6.93 17.58
CA ARG A 342 34.53 -8.23 17.86
C ARG A 342 33.60 -9.19 18.60
N SER A 343 32.44 -8.70 19.06
CA SER A 343 31.47 -9.55 19.74
C SER A 343 30.98 -10.66 18.80
N PRO A 344 30.83 -11.90 19.30
CA PRO A 344 30.29 -12.99 18.51
C PRO A 344 28.92 -12.66 17.93
N ARG A 345 28.65 -13.24 16.75
CA ARG A 345 27.31 -13.17 16.15
C ARG A 345 26.32 -13.91 17.06
N GLY A 346 25.17 -13.30 17.30
CA GLY A 346 24.17 -13.77 18.25
C GLY A 346 24.24 -13.12 19.62
N SER A 347 25.35 -12.46 19.98
CA SER A 347 25.45 -11.82 21.30
C SER A 347 24.34 -10.78 21.51
N ILE A 348 23.67 -10.87 22.66
CA ILE A 348 22.62 -9.95 23.08
C ILE A 348 23.16 -9.10 24.23
N ARG A 349 22.89 -7.80 24.18
CA ARG A 349 23.11 -6.88 25.31
C ARG A 349 21.86 -6.08 25.57
N TRP A 350 21.48 -5.91 26.82
CA TRP A 350 20.26 -5.18 27.15
C TRP A 350 20.36 -4.33 28.40
N LEU A 351 19.48 -3.32 28.47
CA LEU A 351 19.29 -2.43 29.61
C LEU A 351 17.80 -2.12 29.75
N ARG A 352 17.30 -2.08 30.99
CA ARG A 352 15.97 -1.58 31.31
C ARG A 352 16.00 -0.26 32.05
N ASP A 353 15.04 0.58 31.70
CA ASP A 353 14.74 1.82 32.39
C ASP A 353 13.21 1.97 32.56
N GLY A 354 12.71 1.57 33.73
CA GLY A 354 11.29 1.32 33.93
C GLY A 354 10.80 0.28 32.92
N ASP A 355 9.72 0.62 32.21
CA ASP A 355 9.13 -0.24 31.18
C ASP A 355 9.92 -0.26 29.87
N LEU A 356 10.84 0.70 29.66
CA LEU A 356 11.64 0.74 28.45
C LEU A 356 12.75 -0.30 28.49
N LEU A 357 12.79 -1.10 27.44
CA LEU A 357 13.84 -2.06 27.15
C LEU A 357 14.66 -1.55 25.96
N PHE A 358 15.97 -1.45 26.17
CA PHE A 358 16.96 -1.23 25.14
C PHE A 358 17.70 -2.54 24.91
N VAL A 359 17.71 -3.03 23.67
CA VAL A 359 18.42 -4.24 23.26
C VAL A 359 19.38 -3.92 22.14
N LYS A 360 20.60 -4.43 22.25
CA LYS A 360 21.58 -4.51 21.18
C LYS A 360 21.80 -5.97 20.82
N TRP A 361 21.82 -6.28 19.54
CA TRP A 361 22.04 -7.62 19.04
C TRP A 361 23.07 -7.62 17.93
N MET A 362 24.06 -8.51 18.02
CA MET A 362 25.07 -8.66 16.99
C MET A 362 24.61 -9.66 15.93
N ASP A 363 24.17 -9.19 14.76
CA ASP A 363 24.09 -10.04 13.56
C ASP A 363 25.39 -9.87 12.74
N THR A 364 25.31 -9.68 11.43
CA THR A 364 26.46 -9.18 10.64
C THR A 364 26.91 -7.79 11.10
N LYS A 365 25.98 -7.00 11.65
CA LYS A 365 26.20 -5.69 12.25
C LYS A 365 25.34 -5.58 13.51
N GLU A 366 25.71 -4.65 14.39
CA GLU A 366 24.89 -4.32 15.56
C GLU A 366 23.52 -3.77 15.12
N VAL A 367 22.47 -4.35 15.69
CA VAL A 367 21.08 -3.88 15.61
C VAL A 367 20.69 -3.36 16.99
N SER A 368 20.19 -2.13 17.06
CA SER A 368 19.79 -1.47 18.31
C SER A 368 18.27 -1.25 18.32
N MET A 369 17.58 -1.85 19.26
CA MET A 369 16.12 -1.86 19.41
C MET A 369 15.69 -1.20 20.73
N CYS A 370 14.64 -0.41 20.68
CA CYS A 370 13.93 0.11 21.86
C CYS A 370 12.52 -0.45 21.84
N THR A 371 11.96 -0.78 23.00
CA THR A 371 10.58 -1.22 23.12
C THR A 371 10.07 -1.03 24.54
N ASN A 372 8.75 -0.90 24.72
CA ASN A 372 8.10 -0.84 26.03
C ASN A 372 7.17 -2.04 26.31
N VAL A 373 7.18 -3.07 25.45
CA VAL A 373 6.18 -4.16 25.50
C VAL A 373 6.79 -5.57 25.49
N HIS A 374 8.04 -5.74 25.05
CA HIS A 374 8.66 -7.06 24.92
C HIS A 374 9.56 -7.41 26.11
N SER A 375 9.70 -8.70 26.37
CA SER A 375 10.85 -9.26 27.09
C SER A 375 12.11 -9.22 26.21
N VAL A 376 13.27 -9.35 26.84
CA VAL A 376 14.57 -9.38 26.15
C VAL A 376 14.63 -10.54 25.17
N PHE A 377 14.30 -11.73 25.66
CA PHE A 377 14.45 -12.97 24.92
C PHE A 377 13.41 -14.01 25.36
N THR A 378 12.75 -14.63 24.39
CA THR A 378 11.73 -15.69 24.58
C THR A 378 12.19 -17.04 24.04
N GLY A 379 13.49 -17.21 23.78
CA GLY A 379 14.05 -18.44 23.21
C GLY A 379 14.02 -18.53 21.69
N GLU A 380 13.70 -17.44 20.98
CA GLU A 380 13.65 -17.43 19.52
C GLU A 380 15.03 -17.53 18.87
N THR A 381 15.14 -18.34 17.82
CA THR A 381 16.35 -18.40 16.98
C THR A 381 16.04 -18.07 15.54
N VAL A 382 17.03 -17.55 14.82
CA VAL A 382 16.97 -17.33 13.37
C VAL A 382 18.13 -18.07 12.70
N LEU A 383 17.85 -18.76 11.60
CA LEU A 383 18.88 -19.42 10.81
C LEU A 383 19.71 -18.39 10.05
N ARG A 384 21.03 -18.53 10.11
CA ARG A 384 21.96 -17.65 9.41
C ARG A 384 23.09 -18.44 8.78
N TRP A 385 23.44 -18.04 7.56
CA TRP A 385 24.64 -18.55 6.90
C TRP A 385 25.89 -18.04 7.62
N THR A 386 26.74 -18.98 8.00
CA THR A 386 28.05 -18.74 8.62
C THR A 386 29.10 -19.49 7.82
N LYS A 387 30.23 -18.82 7.57
CA LYS A 387 31.36 -19.40 6.85
C LYS A 387 32.29 -20.08 7.86
N LYS A 388 32.55 -21.37 7.68
CA LYS A 388 33.50 -22.15 8.47
C LYS A 388 34.94 -21.79 8.12
N ALA A 389 35.87 -22.23 8.98
CA ALA A 389 37.31 -22.08 8.76
C ALA A 389 37.79 -22.79 7.48
N ASP A 390 37.12 -23.87 7.07
CA ASP A 390 37.39 -24.62 5.83
C ASP A 390 36.82 -23.95 4.55
N GLY A 391 36.15 -22.81 4.70
CA GLY A 391 35.58 -22.05 3.60
C GLY A 391 34.16 -22.44 3.19
N THR A 392 33.60 -23.52 3.75
CA THR A 392 32.21 -23.95 3.50
C THR A 392 31.20 -23.05 4.24
N CYS A 393 29.98 -22.96 3.72
CA CYS A 393 28.89 -22.20 4.34
C CYS A 393 27.86 -23.17 4.93
N GLU A 394 27.48 -22.97 6.17
CA GLU A 394 26.38 -23.71 6.80
C GLU A 394 25.35 -22.77 7.41
N GLN A 395 24.12 -23.26 7.60
CA GLN A 395 23.10 -22.53 8.35
C GLN A 395 23.19 -22.89 9.84
N VAL A 396 23.45 -21.89 10.68
CA VAL A 396 23.52 -22.04 12.13
C VAL A 396 22.32 -21.31 12.76
N PRO A 397 21.64 -21.89 13.76
CA PRO A 397 20.65 -21.19 14.55
C PRO A 397 21.32 -20.15 15.45
N ILE A 398 20.90 -18.90 15.33
CA ILE A 398 21.43 -17.78 16.12
C ILE A 398 20.31 -17.25 17.03
N PRO A 399 20.55 -17.05 18.34
CA PRO A 399 19.57 -16.46 19.23
C PRO A 399 19.22 -15.05 18.75
N ARG A 400 17.92 -14.74 18.73
CA ARG A 400 17.39 -13.46 18.26
C ARG A 400 16.49 -12.86 19.32
N PRO A 401 16.71 -11.61 19.76
CA PRO A 401 15.80 -10.95 20.69
C PRO A 401 14.37 -10.91 20.17
N THR A 402 13.40 -11.07 21.07
CA THR A 402 11.97 -11.07 20.74
C THR A 402 11.56 -9.80 19.99
N ALA A 403 12.07 -8.64 20.44
CA ALA A 403 11.81 -7.36 19.79
C ALA A 403 12.28 -7.31 18.32
N VAL A 404 13.38 -7.99 17.96
CA VAL A 404 13.88 -8.03 16.57
C VAL A 404 12.97 -8.91 15.70
N GLY A 405 12.53 -10.05 16.22
CA GLY A 405 11.61 -10.95 15.53
C GLY A 405 10.27 -10.26 15.22
N GLU A 406 9.66 -9.69 16.25
CA GLU A 406 8.40 -8.94 16.15
C GLU A 406 8.52 -7.73 15.23
N TYR A 407 9.61 -6.96 15.33
CA TYR A 407 9.83 -5.81 14.45
C TYR A 407 9.88 -6.20 12.97
N ASN A 408 10.65 -7.25 12.63
CA ASN A 408 10.75 -7.71 11.25
C ASN A 408 9.41 -8.22 10.70
N ARG A 409 8.55 -8.75 11.58
CA ARG A 409 7.23 -9.26 11.20
C ARG A 409 6.22 -8.15 10.90
N TYR A 410 6.26 -7.04 11.63
CA TYR A 410 5.17 -6.05 11.65
C TYR A 410 5.53 -4.64 11.18
N MET A 411 6.82 -4.28 11.06
CA MET A 411 7.22 -2.96 10.55
C MET A 411 6.84 -2.73 9.07
N GLY A 412 6.67 -3.81 8.29
CA GLY A 412 6.48 -3.77 6.84
C GLY A 412 5.09 -3.36 6.35
N GLY A 413 4.16 -2.94 7.22
CA GLY A 413 2.79 -2.60 6.81
C GLY A 413 2.73 -1.46 5.79
N VAL A 414 3.45 -0.35 6.04
CA VAL A 414 3.52 0.77 5.06
C VAL A 414 4.21 0.35 3.76
N ASP A 415 5.28 -0.44 3.83
CA ASP A 415 5.98 -0.92 2.63
C ASP A 415 5.09 -1.86 1.79
N THR A 416 4.28 -2.70 2.45
CA THR A 416 3.26 -3.54 1.79
C THR A 416 2.22 -2.68 1.09
N SER A 417 1.75 -1.62 1.76
CA SER A 417 0.84 -0.63 1.19
C SER A 417 1.45 0.05 -0.05
N ASP A 418 2.71 0.46 0.02
CA ASP A 418 3.44 1.10 -1.08
C ASP A 418 3.62 0.17 -2.29
N GLN A 419 3.80 -1.14 -2.07
CA GLN A 419 3.88 -2.13 -3.14
C GLN A 419 2.53 -2.29 -3.84
N LEU A 420 1.44 -2.38 -3.08
CA LEU A 420 0.09 -2.51 -3.63
C LEU A 420 -0.33 -1.27 -4.42
N LEU A 421 0.00 -0.07 -3.93
CA LEU A 421 -0.29 1.19 -4.61
C LEU A 421 0.41 1.32 -5.96
N LYS A 422 1.65 0.84 -6.07
CA LYS A 422 2.42 0.88 -7.32
C LYS A 422 1.88 -0.08 -8.38
N THR A 423 1.12 -1.10 -7.98
CA THR A 423 0.56 -2.09 -8.88
C THR A 423 -0.66 -1.50 -9.59
N ASN A 424 -0.60 -1.36 -10.92
CA ASN A 424 -1.65 -0.79 -11.77
C ASN A 424 -2.08 0.64 -11.36
N THR A 425 -1.13 1.45 -10.91
CA THR A 425 -1.37 2.82 -10.42
C THR A 425 -2.02 3.73 -11.48
N ALA A 426 -2.97 4.57 -11.06
CA ALA A 426 -3.50 5.67 -11.87
C ALA A 426 -2.53 6.88 -11.92
N HIS A 427 -1.45 6.85 -11.13
CA HIS A 427 -0.48 7.92 -11.04
C HIS A 427 0.23 8.18 -12.36
N ARG A 428 0.19 9.44 -12.78
CA ARG A 428 0.96 9.95 -13.90
C ARG A 428 1.62 11.23 -13.46
N LYS A 429 2.94 11.34 -13.66
CA LYS A 429 3.69 12.52 -13.23
C LYS A 429 3.15 13.81 -13.87
N MET A 430 2.39 14.59 -13.11
CA MET A 430 1.82 15.88 -13.51
C MET A 430 2.65 17.07 -13.01
N ARG A 431 2.55 18.21 -13.70
CA ARG A 431 3.14 19.50 -13.27
C ARG A 431 2.29 20.21 -12.20
N ARG A 432 1.00 19.89 -12.12
CA ARG A 432 0.08 20.38 -11.09
C ARG A 432 0.07 19.42 -9.93
N TRP A 433 0.37 19.93 -8.75
CA TRP A 433 0.65 19.11 -7.58
C TRP A 433 -0.61 18.55 -6.92
N TYR A 434 -1.70 19.31 -6.86
CA TYR A 434 -2.99 18.82 -6.35
C TYR A 434 -3.52 17.65 -7.18
N ILE A 435 -3.24 17.58 -8.49
CA ILE A 435 -3.57 16.40 -9.30
C ILE A 435 -2.72 15.19 -8.88
N THR A 436 -1.45 15.42 -8.50
CA THR A 436 -0.62 14.34 -7.95
C THR A 436 -1.20 13.80 -6.64
N VAL A 437 -1.72 14.69 -5.78
CA VAL A 437 -2.39 14.31 -4.54
C VAL A 437 -3.69 13.56 -4.84
N PHE A 438 -4.55 14.07 -5.73
CA PHE A 438 -5.76 13.38 -6.17
C PHE A 438 -5.48 11.96 -6.69
N GLN A 439 -4.51 11.79 -7.59
CA GLN A 439 -4.15 10.47 -8.10
C GLN A 439 -3.65 9.54 -6.99
N HIS A 440 -2.89 10.06 -6.03
CA HIS A 440 -2.44 9.29 -4.89
C HIS A 440 -3.61 8.86 -3.99
N MET A 441 -4.54 9.77 -3.72
CA MET A 441 -5.77 9.52 -2.95
C MET A 441 -6.66 8.47 -3.65
N LEU A 442 -6.77 8.54 -4.98
CA LEU A 442 -7.44 7.53 -5.79
C LEU A 442 -6.77 6.15 -5.65
N ASP A 443 -5.43 6.08 -5.75
CA ASP A 443 -4.70 4.82 -5.57
C ASP A 443 -4.89 4.25 -4.16
N ILE A 444 -4.93 5.08 -3.11
CA ILE A 444 -5.24 4.66 -1.73
C ILE A 444 -6.64 4.05 -1.67
N ALA A 445 -7.65 4.74 -2.19
CA ALA A 445 -9.02 4.26 -2.18
C ALA A 445 -9.15 2.90 -2.89
N VAL A 446 -8.55 2.75 -4.08
CA VAL A 446 -8.57 1.49 -4.83
C VAL A 446 -7.83 0.38 -4.08
N THR A 447 -6.69 0.69 -3.47
CA THR A 447 -5.88 -0.29 -2.72
C THR A 447 -6.57 -0.75 -1.45
N ASN A 448 -7.12 0.18 -0.67
CA ASN A 448 -7.90 -0.13 0.52
C ASN A 448 -9.16 -0.94 0.15
N SER A 449 -9.82 -0.60 -0.95
CA SER A 449 -10.97 -1.36 -1.47
C SER A 449 -10.59 -2.79 -1.88
N PHE A 450 -9.42 -2.97 -2.51
CA PHE A 450 -8.89 -4.28 -2.85
C PHE A 450 -8.61 -5.12 -1.58
N ILE A 451 -8.00 -4.53 -0.55
CA ILE A 451 -7.71 -5.22 0.71
C ILE A 451 -9.01 -5.68 1.38
N ILE A 452 -10.03 -4.82 1.43
CA ILE A 452 -11.36 -5.17 1.93
C ILE A 452 -11.97 -6.31 1.12
N SER A 453 -11.95 -6.24 -0.22
CA SER A 453 -12.48 -7.29 -1.09
C SER A 453 -11.78 -8.64 -0.89
N LYS A 454 -10.46 -8.61 -0.72
CA LYS A 454 -9.64 -9.79 -0.43
C LYS A 454 -10.03 -10.42 0.92
N GLU A 455 -10.22 -9.59 1.95
CA GLU A 455 -10.62 -10.03 3.28
C GLU A 455 -12.05 -10.59 3.28
N LEU A 456 -13.01 -9.93 2.61
CA LEU A 456 -14.37 -10.45 2.43
C LEU A 456 -14.41 -11.81 1.72
N SER A 457 -13.60 -11.98 0.67
CA SER A 457 -13.50 -13.25 -0.06
C SER A 457 -12.95 -14.35 0.86
N THR A 458 -11.96 -14.02 1.68
CA THR A 458 -11.37 -14.95 2.66
C THR A 458 -12.38 -15.36 3.73
N ILE A 459 -13.17 -14.41 4.25
CA ILE A 459 -14.24 -14.67 5.24
C ILE A 459 -15.31 -15.60 4.64
N ARG A 460 -15.61 -15.48 3.34
CA ARG A 460 -16.54 -16.34 2.61
C ARG A 460 -15.97 -17.72 2.23
N GLY A 461 -14.67 -17.96 2.45
CA GLY A 461 -14.01 -19.18 1.97
C GLY A 461 -13.80 -19.21 0.45
N GLU A 462 -13.91 -18.06 -0.23
CA GLU A 462 -13.69 -17.91 -1.66
C GLU A 462 -12.20 -17.63 -1.95
N ARG A 463 -11.76 -17.99 -3.17
CA ARG A 463 -10.42 -17.60 -3.62
C ARG A 463 -10.34 -16.07 -3.73
N PRO A 464 -9.40 -15.40 -3.04
CA PRO A 464 -9.33 -13.95 -3.12
C PRO A 464 -8.95 -13.48 -4.53
N PRO A 465 -9.52 -12.35 -5.01
CA PRO A 465 -9.20 -11.83 -6.33
C PRO A 465 -7.74 -11.39 -6.40
N THR A 466 -7.15 -11.42 -7.60
CA THR A 466 -5.87 -10.74 -7.82
C THR A 466 -6.09 -9.22 -7.84
N ARG A 467 -5.01 -8.45 -7.64
CA ARG A 467 -5.07 -6.98 -7.71
C ARG A 467 -5.54 -6.48 -9.06
N GLN A 468 -5.16 -7.18 -10.14
CA GLN A 468 -5.57 -6.87 -11.50
C GLN A 468 -7.05 -7.19 -11.72
N ASP A 469 -7.52 -8.40 -11.39
CA ASP A 469 -8.93 -8.78 -11.55
C ASP A 469 -9.87 -7.81 -10.82
N PHE A 470 -9.49 -7.42 -9.60
CA PHE A 470 -10.24 -6.44 -8.82
C PHE A 470 -10.31 -5.09 -9.55
N GLN A 471 -9.18 -4.59 -10.06
CA GLN A 471 -9.15 -3.30 -10.75
C GLN A 471 -9.89 -3.33 -12.08
N GLU A 472 -9.81 -4.41 -12.85
CA GLU A 472 -10.55 -4.57 -14.10
C GLU A 472 -12.06 -4.58 -13.83
N LYS A 473 -12.51 -5.30 -12.80
CA LYS A 473 -13.93 -5.33 -12.39
C LYS A 473 -14.41 -3.97 -11.87
N LEU A 474 -13.62 -3.29 -11.03
CA LEU A 474 -13.95 -1.93 -10.59
C LEU A 474 -14.02 -0.96 -11.78
N THR A 475 -13.05 -1.05 -12.69
CA THR A 475 -12.98 -0.22 -13.90
C THR A 475 -14.21 -0.44 -14.77
N SER A 476 -14.61 -1.69 -15.00
CA SER A 476 -15.78 -1.99 -15.83
C SER A 476 -17.08 -1.45 -15.21
N GLN A 477 -17.24 -1.57 -13.89
CA GLN A 477 -18.39 -1.06 -13.17
C GLN A 477 -18.47 0.48 -13.22
N LEU A 478 -17.34 1.18 -13.03
CA LEU A 478 -17.28 2.65 -13.16
C LEU A 478 -17.60 3.14 -14.58
N LEU A 479 -17.27 2.34 -15.59
CA LEU A 479 -17.51 2.66 -17.00
C LEU A 479 -18.90 2.22 -17.47
N GLY A 480 -19.66 1.50 -16.65
CA GLY A 480 -20.97 0.96 -17.02
C GLY A 480 -20.91 -0.14 -18.08
N VAL A 481 -19.80 -0.88 -18.14
CA VAL A 481 -19.54 -1.89 -19.17
C VAL A 481 -19.50 -3.26 -18.52
N ALA A 482 -20.26 -4.19 -19.08
CA ALA A 482 -20.17 -5.59 -18.68
C ALA A 482 -18.83 -6.16 -19.14
N LEU A 483 -18.01 -6.66 -18.20
CA LEU A 483 -16.97 -7.60 -18.57
C LEU A 483 -17.70 -8.83 -19.11
N LYS A 484 -17.34 -9.26 -20.33
CA LYS A 484 -17.70 -10.60 -20.76
C LYS A 484 -17.07 -11.53 -19.74
N THR A 485 -17.87 -12.03 -18.81
CA THR A 485 -17.47 -13.14 -17.96
C THR A 485 -16.98 -14.22 -18.91
N GLN A 486 -15.78 -14.74 -18.64
CA GLN A 486 -15.33 -16.00 -19.20
C GLN A 486 -16.51 -16.99 -19.21
N PRO A 487 -16.63 -17.79 -20.28
CA PRO A 487 -17.89 -18.38 -20.69
C PRO A 487 -18.55 -19.07 -19.50
N LYS A 488 -19.88 -18.92 -19.39
CA LYS A 488 -20.71 -19.91 -18.69
C LYS A 488 -20.11 -21.28 -19.05
N GLY A 489 -19.76 -22.10 -18.03
CA GLY A 489 -19.32 -23.48 -18.26
C GLY A 489 -20.20 -24.13 -19.33
N PRO A 490 -19.63 -24.98 -20.19
CA PRO A 490 -20.11 -25.22 -21.55
C PRO A 490 -21.62 -25.36 -21.55
N ALA A 491 -22.30 -24.37 -22.15
CA ALA A 491 -23.70 -24.54 -22.49
C ALA A 491 -23.74 -25.76 -23.43
N SER A 492 -24.33 -26.83 -22.92
CA SER A 492 -24.36 -28.18 -23.45
C SER A 492 -25.22 -28.29 -24.70
N ASN A 493 -24.76 -27.72 -25.82
CA ASN A 493 -25.36 -27.91 -27.14
C ASN A 493 -24.44 -28.68 -28.10
N HIS A 494 -23.46 -29.45 -27.58
CA HIS A 494 -22.71 -30.39 -28.40
C HIS A 494 -23.61 -31.56 -28.81
N LEU A 495 -24.29 -31.41 -29.95
CA LEU A 495 -25.15 -32.44 -30.53
C LEU A 495 -24.39 -33.24 -31.60
N PRO A 496 -24.56 -34.57 -31.62
CA PRO A 496 -24.03 -35.40 -32.68
C PRO A 496 -24.88 -35.27 -33.93
N VAL A 497 -24.23 -34.87 -35.03
CA VAL A 497 -24.85 -34.78 -36.35
C VAL A 497 -24.12 -35.70 -37.34
N PRO A 498 -24.83 -36.27 -38.33
CA PRO A 498 -24.17 -37.00 -39.40
C PRO A 498 -23.27 -36.05 -40.20
N THR A 499 -22.13 -36.55 -40.68
CA THR A 499 -21.20 -35.76 -41.51
C THR A 499 -21.74 -35.40 -42.89
N SER A 500 -22.87 -36.01 -43.30
CA SER A 500 -23.54 -35.74 -44.57
C SER A 500 -25.05 -35.95 -44.46
N TYR A 501 -25.84 -35.06 -45.05
CA TYR A 501 -27.31 -35.16 -45.12
C TYR A 501 -27.79 -35.55 -46.52
N GLY A 502 -28.93 -36.25 -46.62
CA GLY A 502 -29.69 -36.39 -47.88
C GLY A 502 -29.27 -37.47 -48.88
N GLN A 503 -28.43 -38.45 -48.51
CA GLN A 503 -27.94 -39.47 -49.47
C GLN A 503 -28.72 -40.80 -49.47
N SER A 504 -28.71 -41.45 -50.64
CA SER A 504 -29.29 -42.78 -50.89
C SER A 504 -28.71 -43.85 -49.94
N LYS A 505 -29.49 -44.87 -49.59
CA LYS A 505 -29.09 -45.90 -48.59
C LYS A 505 -27.74 -46.58 -48.91
N SER A 506 -27.37 -46.71 -50.19
CA SER A 506 -26.11 -47.31 -50.63
C SER A 506 -24.87 -46.43 -50.41
N GLN A 507 -25.03 -45.10 -50.36
CA GLN A 507 -23.91 -44.15 -50.26
C GLN A 507 -23.53 -43.79 -48.80
N ARG A 508 -24.42 -44.08 -47.84
CA ARG A 508 -24.21 -43.81 -46.40
C ARG A 508 -23.01 -44.56 -45.80
N ALA A 509 -22.55 -45.64 -46.46
CA ALA A 509 -21.48 -46.47 -45.94
C ALA A 509 -20.08 -45.87 -46.16
N SER A 510 -19.86 -45.04 -47.19
CA SER A 510 -18.52 -44.71 -47.69
C SER A 510 -18.25 -43.22 -47.92
N LEU A 511 -19.26 -42.40 -48.23
CA LEU A 511 -19.07 -40.97 -48.52
C LEU A 511 -19.15 -40.11 -47.26
N GLY A 512 -18.24 -39.13 -47.15
CA GLY A 512 -18.27 -38.09 -46.11
C GLY A 512 -17.82 -38.53 -44.71
N ARG A 513 -17.25 -39.73 -44.54
CA ARG A 513 -16.75 -40.15 -43.21
C ARG A 513 -15.51 -39.36 -42.81
N ARG A 514 -15.44 -38.98 -41.54
CA ARG A 514 -14.29 -38.31 -40.93
C ARG A 514 -13.49 -39.29 -40.06
N GLN A 515 -12.25 -38.94 -39.73
CA GLN A 515 -11.46 -39.69 -38.76
C GLN A 515 -11.81 -39.22 -37.34
N CYS A 516 -12.05 -40.16 -36.43
CA CYS A 516 -12.33 -39.84 -35.04
C CYS A 516 -11.09 -39.23 -34.37
N VAL A 517 -11.23 -38.07 -33.73
CA VAL A 517 -10.10 -37.37 -33.09
C VAL A 517 -9.48 -38.20 -31.96
N LEU A 518 -10.29 -38.93 -31.19
CA LEU A 518 -9.81 -39.73 -30.05
C LEU A 518 -9.24 -41.08 -30.47
N CYS A 519 -10.03 -41.91 -31.18
CA CYS A 519 -9.63 -43.29 -31.47
C CYS A 519 -9.03 -43.49 -32.88
N ARG A 520 -8.95 -42.43 -33.68
CA ARG A 520 -8.40 -42.44 -35.06
C ARG A 520 -9.13 -43.37 -36.06
N ARG A 521 -10.27 -43.95 -35.69
CA ARG A 521 -11.12 -44.76 -36.59
C ARG A 521 -12.08 -43.91 -37.39
N CYS A 522 -12.51 -44.41 -38.55
CA CYS A 522 -13.45 -43.74 -39.43
C CYS A 522 -14.86 -43.68 -38.82
N THR A 523 -15.52 -42.52 -38.85
CA THR A 523 -16.84 -42.27 -38.25
C THR A 523 -17.73 -41.44 -39.17
N PRO A 524 -19.04 -41.75 -39.28
CA PRO A 524 -20.01 -40.92 -40.00
C PRO A 524 -20.61 -39.80 -39.13
N TRP A 525 -20.11 -39.62 -37.90
CA TRP A 525 -20.64 -38.68 -36.91
C TRP A 525 -19.64 -37.57 -36.60
N GLN A 526 -20.17 -36.36 -36.41
CA GLN A 526 -19.41 -35.20 -35.94
C GLN A 526 -20.19 -34.38 -34.91
N CYS A 527 -19.48 -33.54 -34.17
CA CYS A 527 -20.08 -32.52 -33.31
C CYS A 527 -20.56 -31.34 -34.16
N GLU A 528 -21.82 -30.91 -33.99
CA GLU A 528 -22.38 -29.76 -34.70
C GLU A 528 -21.62 -28.46 -34.39
N GLU A 529 -21.33 -28.22 -33.12
CA GLU A 529 -20.64 -27.01 -32.65
C GLU A 529 -19.12 -27.03 -32.95
N CYS A 530 -18.51 -28.20 -32.89
CA CYS A 530 -17.05 -28.36 -32.93
C CYS A 530 -16.53 -28.73 -34.33
N ASP A 531 -17.42 -29.20 -35.21
CA ASP A 531 -17.11 -29.87 -36.49
C ASP A 531 -16.11 -31.05 -36.37
N MET A 532 -15.95 -31.62 -35.18
CA MET A 532 -15.00 -32.70 -34.92
C MET A 532 -15.61 -34.09 -35.18
N GLY A 533 -14.92 -34.93 -35.97
CA GLY A 533 -15.29 -36.33 -36.16
C GLY A 533 -15.15 -37.11 -34.87
N LEU A 534 -16.23 -37.69 -34.36
CA LEU A 534 -16.25 -38.43 -33.08
C LEU A 534 -17.09 -39.70 -33.22
N CYS A 535 -16.60 -40.82 -32.69
CA CYS A 535 -17.37 -42.07 -32.72
C CYS A 535 -18.58 -42.02 -31.76
N MET A 536 -19.71 -42.50 -32.26
CA MET A 536 -20.95 -42.71 -31.52
C MET A 536 -21.42 -44.15 -31.75
N GLN A 537 -20.76 -45.09 -31.10
CA GLN A 537 -21.18 -46.50 -31.05
C GLN A 537 -21.47 -46.89 -29.59
N LEU A 538 -22.31 -47.90 -29.36
CA LEU A 538 -22.71 -48.34 -28.01
C LEU A 538 -21.49 -48.75 -27.16
N ASP A 539 -20.53 -49.42 -27.77
CA ASP A 539 -19.27 -49.89 -27.19
C ASP A 539 -18.14 -48.85 -27.25
N ARG A 540 -18.30 -47.79 -28.06
CA ARG A 540 -17.28 -46.76 -28.29
C ARG A 540 -17.90 -45.37 -28.48
N ASN A 541 -18.18 -44.70 -27.37
CA ASN A 541 -18.75 -43.36 -27.35
C ASN A 541 -17.68 -42.28 -27.11
N CYS A 542 -16.80 -42.09 -28.11
CA CYS A 542 -15.79 -41.04 -28.11
C CYS A 542 -16.42 -39.64 -28.06
N PHE A 543 -17.64 -39.47 -28.58
CA PHE A 543 -18.37 -38.20 -28.51
C PHE A 543 -18.61 -37.77 -27.08
N ARG A 544 -19.13 -38.66 -26.23
CA ARG A 544 -19.33 -38.37 -24.81
C ARG A 544 -17.99 -38.07 -24.13
N MET A 545 -17.00 -38.96 -24.32
CA MET A 545 -15.68 -38.79 -23.70
C MET A 545 -15.07 -37.42 -24.03
N TYR A 546 -15.02 -37.04 -25.31
CA TYR A 546 -14.41 -35.77 -25.73
C TYR A 546 -15.04 -34.55 -25.08
N HIS A 547 -16.35 -34.54 -24.85
CA HIS A 547 -17.07 -33.39 -24.28
C HIS A 547 -17.27 -33.45 -22.76
N THR A 548 -17.10 -34.61 -22.11
CA THR A 548 -17.27 -34.75 -20.66
C THR A 548 -15.96 -34.84 -19.88
N THR A 549 -14.87 -35.27 -20.52
CA THR A 549 -13.54 -35.16 -19.91
C THR A 549 -12.90 -33.86 -20.34
N ASN A 550 -12.42 -33.05 -19.39
CA ASN A 550 -11.69 -31.79 -19.60
C ASN A 550 -10.35 -32.01 -20.34
N PHE A 551 -10.38 -32.51 -21.58
CA PHE A 551 -9.29 -32.39 -22.52
C PHE A 551 -9.40 -31.02 -23.19
N VAL A 552 -9.15 -30.00 -22.36
CA VAL A 552 -8.87 -28.64 -22.81
C VAL A 552 -7.49 -28.70 -23.45
N ASN A 553 -7.42 -28.48 -24.76
CA ASN A 553 -6.21 -27.94 -25.38
C ASN A 553 -6.26 -26.42 -25.28
#